data_AF-A0A2A4CUZ2-F1
#
_entry.id   AF-A0A2A4CUZ2-F1
#
_cell.length_a   1.000
_cell.length_b   1.000
_cell.length_c   1.000
_cell.angle_alpha   90.00
_cell.angle_beta   90.00
_cell.angle_gamma   90.00
#
_symmetry.space_group_name_H-M   'P 1'
#
loop_
_entity.id
_entity.type
_entity.pdbx_description
1 polymer ?
#
loop_
_entity_poly.entity_id
_entity_poly.type
_entity_poly.pdbx_seq_one_letter_code
_entity_poly.pdbx_strand_id
1 'polypeptide(L)'
;MSHHVMAALLCAAGLSLTGCAPPDPGEAARALSGTELANCCDNAEFYPPPVMQIADPLMPVLGPVFGNVVFREGHLEPPAAREAILAQLEPMDLLALSSKNRLSGKTLPGLFGHVVLYLGSEDDLKRAGLWDDPAVVPHHTAIRNGMYFIEADTNGVHLSDANHALATDALSILRLKTGCGTDRCDARAAFATLGREYDFTFDGTDPTKLYCTELAQIGLPGVDLPDRRLYDYTLMLPDDLVALVLADKSELKLVTHFTGTEKGWSETGRSGAMSELKGWWREAAVQPIPGQRRTLE
;
A
#
# COMPACT_ATOMS: atom_id res chain seq x y z
N MET A 1 11.26 -33.00 54.49
CA MET A 1 10.96 -32.23 53.25
C MET A 1 9.60 -32.67 52.74
N SER A 2 8.95 -31.83 51.94
CA SER A 2 7.75 -32.11 51.12
C SER A 2 6.40 -32.35 51.81
N HIS A 3 5.68 -31.25 52.04
CA HIS A 3 4.24 -31.13 51.68
C HIS A 3 3.90 -29.68 51.25
N HIS A 4 4.67 -28.68 51.70
CA HIS A 4 4.48 -27.27 51.31
C HIS A 4 5.08 -26.86 49.96
N VAL A 5 5.91 -27.70 49.32
CA VAL A 5 6.52 -27.39 48.01
C VAL A 5 5.61 -27.81 46.84
N MET A 6 4.69 -28.76 47.05
CA MET A 6 3.85 -29.29 45.96
C MET A 6 2.60 -28.43 45.70
N ALA A 7 2.16 -27.62 46.66
CA ALA A 7 1.04 -26.69 46.48
C ALA A 7 1.44 -25.40 45.72
N ALA A 8 2.71 -24.99 45.78
CA ALA A 8 3.22 -23.83 45.04
C ALA A 8 3.41 -24.14 43.54
N LEU A 9 3.61 -25.40 43.17
CA LEU A 9 3.74 -25.85 41.77
C LEU A 9 2.39 -26.07 41.08
N LEU A 10 1.29 -26.22 41.84
CA LEU A 10 -0.06 -26.36 41.28
C LEU A 10 -0.79 -25.01 41.12
N CYS A 11 -0.35 -23.94 41.78
CA CYS A 11 -0.85 -22.58 41.51
C CYS A 11 -0.07 -21.84 40.41
N ALA A 12 1.13 -22.30 40.04
CA ALA A 12 1.93 -21.70 38.98
C ALA A 12 1.60 -22.22 37.56
N ALA A 13 0.76 -23.26 37.45
CA ALA A 13 0.35 -23.83 36.15
C ALA A 13 -1.01 -23.32 35.65
N GLY A 14 -1.65 -22.39 36.37
CA GLY A 14 -3.00 -21.89 36.08
C GLY A 14 -3.07 -20.47 35.49
N LEU A 15 -1.94 -19.81 35.22
CA LEU A 15 -1.87 -18.40 34.80
C LEU A 15 -0.99 -18.23 33.56
N SER A 16 -1.35 -18.94 32.49
CA SER A 16 -0.92 -18.57 31.13
C SER A 16 -1.97 -19.03 30.13
N LEU A 17 -3.22 -18.69 30.40
CA LEU A 17 -4.16 -18.37 29.33
C LEU A 17 -3.92 -16.91 28.97
N THR A 18 -2.78 -16.63 28.33
CA THR A 18 -2.70 -15.46 27.47
C THR A 18 -3.78 -15.69 26.43
N GLY A 19 -4.94 -15.06 26.63
CA GLY A 19 -5.99 -15.08 25.64
C GLY A 19 -5.37 -14.60 24.34
N CYS A 20 -5.30 -15.49 23.35
CA CYS A 20 -5.09 -15.09 21.97
C CYS A 20 -6.35 -14.31 21.59
N ALA A 21 -6.42 -13.04 21.95
CA ALA A 21 -7.34 -12.14 21.28
C ALA A 21 -6.96 -12.24 19.79
N PRO A 22 -7.93 -12.52 18.90
CA PRO A 22 -7.63 -12.45 17.48
C PRO A 22 -7.08 -11.05 17.18
N PRO A 23 -6.12 -10.93 16.25
CA PRO A 23 -5.61 -9.62 15.84
C PRO A 23 -6.78 -8.71 15.46
N ASP A 24 -6.65 -7.41 15.75
CA ASP A 24 -7.68 -6.44 15.38
C ASP A 24 -7.88 -6.50 13.85
N PRO A 25 -9.09 -6.83 13.37
CA PRO A 25 -9.34 -6.93 11.93
C PRO A 25 -9.13 -5.58 11.19
N GLY A 26 -9.03 -4.47 11.92
CA GLY A 26 -8.82 -3.13 11.38
C GLY A 26 -10.12 -2.49 10.91
N GLU A 27 -10.07 -1.19 10.57
CA GLU A 27 -11.25 -0.45 10.15
C GLU A 27 -11.86 -1.02 8.86
N ALA A 28 -11.01 -1.30 7.86
CA ALA A 28 -11.45 -1.79 6.56
C ALA A 28 -12.22 -3.11 6.66
N ALA A 29 -11.71 -4.10 7.39
CA ALA A 29 -12.39 -5.39 7.53
C ALA A 29 -13.79 -5.26 8.17
N ARG A 30 -13.95 -4.36 9.15
CA ARG A 30 -15.27 -4.07 9.73
C ARG A 30 -16.20 -3.44 8.70
N ALA A 31 -15.72 -2.47 7.93
CA ALA A 31 -16.50 -1.81 6.87
C ALA A 31 -16.86 -2.73 5.69
N LEU A 32 -16.02 -3.75 5.42
CA LEU A 32 -16.22 -4.74 4.38
C LEU A 32 -17.16 -5.89 4.80
N SER A 33 -17.54 -5.96 6.07
CA SER A 33 -18.47 -6.98 6.57
C SER A 33 -19.77 -7.00 5.75
N GLY A 34 -20.19 -8.20 5.33
CA GLY A 34 -21.39 -8.39 4.50
C GLY A 34 -21.23 -8.06 3.01
N THR A 35 -20.02 -7.74 2.55
CA THR A 35 -19.70 -7.55 1.13
C THR A 35 -19.04 -8.80 0.53
N GLU A 36 -18.87 -8.84 -0.80
CA GLU A 36 -18.09 -9.91 -1.46
C GLU A 36 -16.60 -9.94 -1.08
N LEU A 37 -16.13 -8.87 -0.41
CA LEU A 37 -14.76 -8.69 0.07
C LEU A 37 -14.67 -8.78 1.59
N ALA A 38 -15.68 -9.36 2.26
CA ALA A 38 -15.71 -9.47 3.73
C ALA A 38 -14.51 -10.22 4.32
N ASN A 39 -13.88 -11.10 3.55
CA ASN A 39 -12.67 -11.83 3.96
C ASN A 39 -11.41 -11.28 3.28
N CYS A 40 -11.49 -10.11 2.63
CA CYS A 40 -10.28 -9.50 2.13
C CYS A 40 -9.38 -9.19 3.30
N CYS A 41 -8.10 -9.46 3.09
CA CYS A 41 -7.04 -8.81 3.83
C CYS A 41 -6.94 -9.26 5.31
N ASP A 42 -7.74 -10.22 5.77
CA ASP A 42 -7.78 -10.71 7.17
C ASP A 42 -6.48 -11.39 7.66
N ASN A 43 -5.59 -11.78 6.74
CA ASN A 43 -4.32 -12.46 7.06
C ASN A 43 -3.11 -11.67 6.54
N ALA A 44 -3.13 -10.35 6.72
CA ALA A 44 -2.04 -9.48 6.27
C ALA A 44 -0.74 -9.64 7.07
N GLU A 45 -0.78 -10.28 8.24
CA GLU A 45 0.41 -10.73 8.97
C GLU A 45 1.01 -12.00 8.33
N PHE A 46 1.67 -11.82 7.18
CA PHE A 46 2.19 -12.90 6.35
C PHE A 46 3.26 -13.78 7.02
N TYR A 47 4.02 -13.18 7.94
CA TYR A 47 5.12 -13.83 8.65
C TYR A 47 4.75 -14.11 10.11
N PRO A 48 5.21 -15.22 10.70
CA PRO A 48 5.04 -15.48 12.13
C PRO A 48 5.64 -14.35 12.98
N PRO A 49 5.00 -13.89 14.07
CA PRO A 49 5.50 -12.78 14.89
C PRO A 49 6.96 -12.91 15.37
N PRO A 50 7.47 -14.10 15.78
CA PRO A 50 8.88 -14.23 16.16
C PRO A 50 9.86 -13.97 15.01
N VAL A 51 9.45 -14.21 13.76
CA VAL A 51 10.26 -13.90 12.58
C VAL A 51 10.34 -12.39 12.38
N MET A 52 9.21 -11.69 12.51
CA MET A 52 9.16 -10.23 12.40
C MET A 52 9.99 -9.55 13.50
N GLN A 53 9.87 -9.98 14.76
CA GLN A 53 10.66 -9.42 15.87
C GLN A 53 12.18 -9.50 15.65
N ILE A 54 12.66 -10.48 14.88
CA ILE A 54 14.07 -10.62 14.51
C ILE A 54 14.41 -9.75 13.30
N ALA A 55 13.50 -9.65 12.33
CA ALA A 55 13.71 -8.90 11.09
C ALA A 55 13.57 -7.39 11.25
N ASP A 56 12.65 -6.92 12.09
CA ASP A 56 12.27 -5.50 12.25
C ASP A 56 13.47 -4.58 12.52
N PRO A 57 14.38 -4.87 13.48
CA PRO A 57 15.54 -4.01 13.73
C PRO A 57 16.54 -3.97 12.57
N LEU A 58 16.46 -4.93 11.64
CA LEU A 58 17.32 -5.04 10.47
C LEU A 58 16.71 -4.37 9.24
N MET A 59 15.44 -3.94 9.29
CA MET A 59 14.74 -3.38 8.14
C MET A 59 15.39 -2.14 7.53
N PRO A 60 16.02 -1.21 8.28
CA PRO A 60 16.77 -0.11 7.67
C PRO A 60 17.92 -0.56 6.75
N VAL A 61 18.43 -1.77 6.94
CA VAL A 61 19.50 -2.36 6.11
C VAL A 61 18.93 -3.30 5.05
N LEU A 62 17.95 -4.14 5.40
CA LEU A 62 17.35 -5.12 4.50
C LEU A 62 16.38 -4.48 3.49
N GLY A 63 15.66 -3.45 3.90
CA GLY A 63 14.64 -2.76 3.09
C GLY A 63 15.18 -2.23 1.77
N PRO A 64 16.28 -1.45 1.75
CA PRO A 64 16.92 -1.00 0.51
C PRO A 64 17.31 -2.16 -0.40
N VAL A 65 17.77 -3.30 0.14
CA VAL A 65 18.09 -4.48 -0.67
C VAL A 65 16.81 -5.05 -1.29
N PHE A 66 15.74 -5.19 -0.50
CA PHE A 66 14.48 -5.76 -0.98
C PHE A 66 13.80 -4.91 -2.04
N GLY A 67 13.82 -3.58 -1.94
CA GLY A 67 13.22 -2.72 -2.94
C GLY A 67 14.02 -2.61 -4.25
N ASN A 68 15.33 -2.80 -4.21
CA ASN A 68 16.20 -2.70 -5.39
C ASN A 68 16.34 -4.00 -6.18
N VAL A 69 15.89 -5.14 -5.66
CA VAL A 69 15.94 -6.43 -6.39
C VAL A 69 14.73 -6.55 -7.32
N VAL A 70 15.01 -6.45 -8.62
CA VAL A 70 14.05 -6.67 -9.72
C VAL A 70 14.36 -8.01 -10.39
N PHE A 71 13.37 -8.90 -10.47
CA PHE A 71 13.54 -10.22 -11.09
C PHE A 71 13.29 -10.21 -12.60
N ARG A 72 12.34 -9.37 -13.03
CA ARG A 72 11.95 -9.19 -14.43
C ARG A 72 11.33 -7.81 -14.64
N GLU A 73 11.19 -7.42 -15.90
CA GLU A 73 10.35 -6.28 -16.28
C GLU A 73 8.89 -6.54 -15.89
N GLY A 74 8.20 -5.48 -15.47
CA GLY A 74 6.77 -5.48 -15.19
C GLY A 74 5.97 -5.68 -16.46
N HIS A 75 4.84 -6.39 -16.36
CA HIS A 75 4.03 -6.67 -17.54
C HIS A 75 3.26 -5.46 -18.10
N LEU A 76 3.18 -4.35 -17.34
CA LEU A 76 2.63 -3.07 -17.79
C LEU A 76 3.71 -2.07 -18.29
N GLU A 77 4.97 -2.49 -18.39
CA GLU A 77 6.03 -1.66 -18.96
C GLU A 77 5.94 -1.38 -20.48
N PRO A 78 5.31 -2.20 -21.34
CA PRO A 78 5.25 -1.87 -22.77
C PRO A 78 4.72 -0.46 -23.05
N PRO A 79 5.28 0.31 -24.00
CA PRO A 79 4.88 1.70 -24.24
C PRO A 79 3.37 1.89 -24.44
N ALA A 80 2.72 0.99 -25.19
CA ALA A 80 1.29 1.04 -25.40
C ALA A 80 0.46 0.87 -24.11
N ALA A 81 0.93 0.06 -23.15
CA ALA A 81 0.28 -0.06 -21.85
C ALA A 81 0.40 1.24 -21.07
N ARG A 82 1.62 1.80 -21.00
CA ARG A 82 1.87 3.07 -20.30
C ARG A 82 1.08 4.23 -20.90
N GLU A 83 1.02 4.34 -22.22
CA GLU A 83 0.20 5.35 -22.90
C GLU A 83 -1.28 5.18 -22.59
N ALA A 84 -1.79 3.95 -22.58
CA ALA A 84 -3.17 3.67 -22.21
C ALA A 84 -3.47 4.00 -20.75
N ILE A 85 -2.55 3.73 -19.83
CA ILE A 85 -2.67 4.09 -18.41
C ILE A 85 -2.65 5.61 -18.24
N LEU A 86 -1.65 6.30 -18.80
CA LEU A 86 -1.51 7.77 -18.71
C LEU A 86 -2.74 8.49 -19.27
N ALA A 87 -3.37 7.95 -20.32
CA ALA A 87 -4.59 8.52 -20.90
C ALA A 87 -5.81 8.48 -19.97
N GLN A 88 -5.79 7.67 -18.91
CA GLN A 88 -6.87 7.59 -17.91
C GLN A 88 -6.64 8.50 -16.70
N LEU A 89 -5.41 9.01 -16.50
CA LEU A 89 -5.03 9.72 -15.28
C LEU A 89 -5.51 11.16 -15.27
N GLU A 90 -5.96 11.59 -14.10
CA GLU A 90 -6.18 12.99 -13.76
C GLU A 90 -5.33 13.35 -12.52
N PRO A 91 -4.90 14.61 -12.38
CA PRO A 91 -4.17 15.06 -11.20
C PRO A 91 -4.85 14.63 -9.91
N MET A 92 -4.03 14.19 -8.95
CA MET A 92 -4.40 13.64 -7.64
C MET A 92 -5.04 12.26 -7.65
N ASP A 93 -5.00 11.55 -8.78
CA ASP A 93 -5.25 10.11 -8.78
C ASP A 93 -4.18 9.37 -7.96
N LEU A 94 -4.64 8.39 -7.18
CA LEU A 94 -3.78 7.38 -6.58
C LEU A 94 -3.71 6.16 -7.49
N LEU A 95 -2.52 5.59 -7.67
CA LEU A 95 -2.36 4.31 -8.34
C LEU A 95 -1.88 3.29 -7.32
N ALA A 96 -2.70 2.28 -7.04
CA ALA A 96 -2.30 1.12 -6.25
C ALA A 96 -1.62 0.11 -7.17
N LEU A 97 -0.36 -0.26 -6.87
CA LEU A 97 0.52 -1.00 -7.77
C LEU A 97 0.83 -2.41 -7.24
N SER A 98 0.76 -3.41 -8.12
CA SER A 98 1.09 -4.81 -7.87
C SER A 98 2.36 -5.21 -8.60
N SER A 99 3.51 -5.00 -7.94
CA SER A 99 4.85 -5.20 -8.54
C SER A 99 5.44 -6.57 -8.19
N LYS A 100 4.76 -7.66 -8.58
CA LYS A 100 5.21 -9.05 -8.31
C LYS A 100 6.44 -9.45 -9.13
N ASN A 101 6.91 -8.55 -9.99
CA ASN A 101 8.20 -8.59 -10.66
C ASN A 101 9.40 -8.23 -9.75
N ARG A 102 9.17 -7.68 -8.55
CA ARG A 102 10.20 -7.25 -7.59
C ARG A 102 10.21 -8.09 -6.32
N LEU A 103 11.32 -8.09 -5.58
CA LEU A 103 11.41 -8.77 -4.28
C LEU A 103 10.48 -8.13 -3.25
N SER A 104 10.48 -6.80 -3.13
CA SER A 104 9.55 -6.07 -2.26
C SER A 104 8.09 -6.45 -2.49
N GLY A 105 7.64 -6.54 -3.75
CA GLY A 105 6.27 -6.91 -4.09
C GLY A 105 5.92 -8.38 -3.76
N LYS A 106 6.91 -9.25 -3.56
CA LYS A 106 6.71 -10.64 -3.12
C LYS A 106 6.82 -10.82 -1.61
N THR A 107 7.47 -9.88 -0.90
CA THR A 107 7.68 -9.95 0.55
C THR A 107 6.70 -9.11 1.34
N LEU A 108 6.26 -7.97 0.79
CA LEU A 108 5.25 -7.14 1.42
C LEU A 108 3.87 -7.82 1.30
N PRO A 109 3.02 -7.71 2.34
CA PRO A 109 1.69 -8.31 2.33
C PRO A 109 0.78 -7.65 1.30
N GLY A 110 -0.19 -8.44 0.80
CA GLY A 110 -1.21 -7.97 -0.14
C GLY A 110 -0.85 -8.12 -1.62
N LEU A 111 -1.84 -7.91 -2.48
CA LEU A 111 -1.71 -7.87 -3.92
C LEU A 111 -0.99 -6.58 -4.33
N PHE A 112 -1.55 -5.45 -3.90
CA PHE A 112 -0.99 -4.12 -4.05
C PHE A 112 -0.03 -3.84 -2.89
N GLY A 113 1.24 -3.66 -3.22
CA GLY A 113 2.30 -3.43 -2.23
C GLY A 113 2.79 -1.97 -2.18
N HIS A 114 2.29 -1.13 -3.07
CA HIS A 114 2.75 0.26 -3.22
C HIS A 114 1.60 1.15 -3.71
N VAL A 115 1.67 2.43 -3.36
CA VAL A 115 0.75 3.47 -3.84
C VAL A 115 1.57 4.67 -4.31
N VAL A 116 1.23 5.20 -5.48
CA VAL A 116 1.85 6.42 -6.01
C VAL A 116 0.80 7.47 -6.30
N LEU A 117 1.17 8.74 -6.20
CA LEU A 117 0.29 9.88 -6.46
C LEU A 117 0.66 10.52 -7.81
N TYR A 118 -0.34 10.70 -8.68
CA TYR A 118 -0.15 11.40 -9.95
C TYR A 118 -0.36 12.91 -9.77
N LEU A 119 0.67 13.70 -10.07
CA LEU A 119 0.63 15.16 -9.95
C LEU A 119 0.17 15.85 -11.25
N GLY A 120 0.43 15.22 -12.39
CA GLY A 120 0.13 15.77 -13.71
C GLY A 120 1.28 16.56 -14.35
N SER A 121 0.97 17.15 -15.49
CA SER A 121 1.88 17.96 -16.30
C SER A 121 2.01 19.40 -15.80
N GLU A 122 2.90 20.19 -16.43
CA GLU A 122 2.96 21.65 -16.20
C GLU A 122 1.59 22.32 -16.42
N ASP A 123 0.84 21.91 -17.43
CA ASP A 123 -0.46 22.49 -17.72
C ASP A 123 -1.50 22.13 -16.65
N ASP A 124 -1.43 20.93 -16.08
CA ASP A 124 -2.26 20.53 -14.94
C ASP A 124 -1.97 21.39 -13.71
N LEU A 125 -0.69 21.54 -13.37
CA LEU A 125 -0.26 22.33 -12.21
C LEU A 125 -0.58 23.82 -12.40
N LYS A 126 -0.51 24.35 -13.62
CA LYS A 126 -0.96 25.71 -13.93
C LYS A 126 -2.46 25.87 -13.75
N ARG A 127 -3.27 24.93 -14.25
CA ARG A 127 -4.73 24.94 -14.05
C ARG A 127 -5.10 24.87 -12.58
N ALA A 128 -4.33 24.14 -11.78
CA ALA A 128 -4.50 24.05 -10.33
C ALA A 128 -3.97 25.29 -9.56
N GLY A 129 -3.33 26.26 -10.24
CA GLY A 129 -2.72 27.42 -9.59
C GLY A 129 -1.49 27.09 -8.74
N LEU A 130 -0.89 25.91 -8.94
CA LEU A 130 0.25 25.39 -8.18
C LEU A 130 1.59 25.62 -8.88
N TRP A 131 1.59 25.96 -10.17
CA TRP A 131 2.83 26.05 -10.93
C TRP A 131 3.84 27.03 -10.33
N ASP A 132 3.40 28.21 -9.90
CA ASP A 132 4.28 29.22 -9.30
C ASP A 132 4.43 29.08 -7.78
N ASP A 133 3.96 27.97 -7.21
CA ASP A 133 4.10 27.68 -5.78
C ASP A 133 5.56 27.47 -5.39
N PRO A 134 6.06 28.05 -4.27
CA PRO A 134 7.45 27.85 -3.84
C PRO A 134 7.87 26.40 -3.66
N ALA A 135 6.93 25.50 -3.33
CA ALA A 135 7.19 24.06 -3.23
C ALA A 135 7.32 23.38 -4.60
N VAL A 136 6.78 23.97 -5.67
CA VAL A 136 6.77 23.41 -7.04
C VAL A 136 7.85 24.01 -7.92
N VAL A 137 8.17 25.30 -7.76
CA VAL A 137 9.18 26.03 -8.55
C VAL A 137 10.52 25.28 -8.71
N PRO A 138 11.10 24.69 -7.64
CA PRO A 138 12.36 23.96 -7.76
C PRO A 138 12.30 22.76 -8.72
N HIS A 139 11.10 22.26 -9.02
CA HIS A 139 10.87 21.02 -9.76
C HIS A 139 10.37 21.23 -11.19
N HIS A 140 10.24 22.48 -11.66
CA HIS A 140 9.74 22.81 -13.01
C HIS A 140 10.43 22.02 -14.13
N THR A 141 11.76 21.95 -14.10
CA THR A 141 12.54 21.22 -15.11
C THR A 141 12.23 19.72 -15.09
N ALA A 142 12.09 19.13 -13.91
CA ALA A 142 11.76 17.71 -13.78
C ALA A 142 10.36 17.42 -14.34
N ILE A 143 9.38 18.24 -13.98
CA ILE A 143 7.99 18.09 -14.44
C ILE A 143 7.90 18.24 -15.96
N ARG A 144 8.58 19.23 -16.55
CA ARG A 144 8.68 19.39 -18.02
C ARG A 144 9.30 18.20 -18.73
N ASN A 145 10.17 17.47 -18.03
CA ASN A 145 10.84 16.28 -18.54
C ASN A 145 10.07 14.98 -18.24
N GLY A 146 8.81 15.05 -17.80
CA GLY A 146 7.96 13.87 -17.66
C GLY A 146 7.86 13.28 -16.25
N MET A 147 8.41 13.96 -15.24
CA MET A 147 8.32 13.52 -13.84
C MET A 147 6.96 13.89 -13.25
N TYR A 148 5.93 13.12 -13.61
CA TYR A 148 4.52 13.40 -13.31
C TYR A 148 4.01 12.73 -12.03
N PHE A 149 4.80 11.86 -11.41
CA PHE A 149 4.41 11.12 -10.22
C PHE A 149 5.23 11.61 -9.02
N ILE A 150 4.66 11.48 -7.83
CA ILE A 150 5.38 11.54 -6.56
C ILE A 150 5.15 10.24 -5.81
N GLU A 151 6.22 9.67 -5.29
CA GLU A 151 6.18 8.43 -4.54
C GLU A 151 7.21 8.42 -3.42
N ALA A 152 6.95 7.57 -2.43
CA ALA A 152 7.90 7.24 -1.38
C ALA A 152 8.30 5.77 -1.57
N ASP A 153 9.54 5.52 -1.98
CA ASP A 153 10.11 4.17 -2.14
C ASP A 153 11.49 4.09 -1.49
N THR A 154 12.29 3.05 -1.78
CA THR A 154 13.65 2.91 -1.22
C THR A 154 14.59 4.10 -1.42
N ASN A 155 14.28 5.03 -2.32
CA ASN A 155 15.02 6.25 -2.59
C ASN A 155 14.52 7.47 -1.77
N GLY A 156 13.61 7.26 -0.83
CA GLY A 156 12.91 8.33 -0.11
C GLY A 156 11.74 8.86 -0.94
N VAL A 157 11.34 10.11 -0.68
CA VAL A 157 10.32 10.78 -1.47
C VAL A 157 10.93 11.50 -2.64
N HIS A 158 10.49 11.16 -3.84
CA HIS A 158 10.99 11.76 -5.07
C HIS A 158 9.90 11.88 -6.12
N LEU A 159 10.20 12.68 -7.16
CA LEU A 159 9.43 12.66 -8.38
C LEU A 159 9.90 11.51 -9.27
N SER A 160 8.98 10.93 -10.03
CA SER A 160 9.29 9.85 -10.97
C SER A 160 8.52 9.99 -12.28
N ASP A 161 9.06 9.35 -13.32
CA ASP A 161 8.43 9.26 -14.62
C ASP A 161 7.54 8.02 -14.72
N ALA A 162 6.79 7.93 -15.83
CA ALA A 162 5.93 6.78 -16.09
C ALA A 162 6.68 5.46 -16.29
N ASN A 163 7.96 5.49 -16.68
CA ASN A 163 8.73 4.25 -16.85
C ASN A 163 9.03 3.62 -15.49
N HIS A 164 9.39 4.44 -14.51
CA HIS A 164 9.66 3.98 -13.15
C HIS A 164 8.37 3.64 -12.40
N ALA A 165 7.42 4.58 -12.34
CA ALA A 165 6.19 4.42 -11.54
C ALA A 165 5.29 3.27 -12.03
N LEU A 166 5.28 2.98 -13.33
CA LEU A 166 4.42 1.95 -13.94
C LEU A 166 5.14 0.63 -14.22
N ALA A 167 6.36 0.43 -13.68
CA ALA A 167 7.14 -0.81 -13.79
C ALA A 167 6.58 -1.94 -12.89
N THR A 168 5.34 -2.32 -13.18
CA THR A 168 4.48 -3.19 -12.35
C THR A 168 3.72 -4.22 -13.20
N ASP A 169 3.04 -5.17 -12.56
CA ASP A 169 2.26 -6.21 -13.25
C ASP A 169 0.77 -5.91 -13.32
N ALA A 170 0.22 -5.22 -12.33
CA ALA A 170 -1.16 -4.76 -12.34
C ALA A 170 -1.26 -3.44 -11.57
N LEU A 171 -2.28 -2.63 -11.88
CA LEU A 171 -2.57 -1.42 -11.12
C LEU A 171 -4.04 -1.05 -11.14
N SER A 172 -4.49 -0.40 -10.07
CA SER A 172 -5.80 0.23 -9.97
C SER A 172 -5.66 1.73 -9.87
N ILE A 173 -6.37 2.47 -10.73
CA ILE A 173 -6.44 3.94 -10.69
C ILE A 173 -7.63 4.32 -9.80
N LEU A 174 -7.36 5.05 -8.72
CA LEU A 174 -8.32 5.47 -7.72
C LEU A 174 -8.45 6.99 -7.75
N ARG A 175 -9.68 7.49 -7.84
CA ARG A 175 -9.97 8.93 -7.94
C ARG A 175 -10.98 9.36 -6.92
N LEU A 176 -10.82 10.57 -6.39
CA LEU A 176 -11.82 11.15 -5.50
C LEU A 176 -13.17 11.36 -6.22
N LYS A 177 -14.26 10.83 -5.67
CA LYS A 177 -15.60 10.91 -6.27
C LYS A 177 -16.06 12.34 -6.48
N THR A 178 -15.76 13.22 -5.54
CA THR A 178 -16.19 14.62 -5.52
C THR A 178 -15.24 15.56 -6.27
N GLY A 179 -14.09 15.07 -6.75
CA GLY A 179 -12.99 15.92 -7.20
C GLY A 179 -12.31 16.66 -6.05
N CYS A 180 -11.28 17.43 -6.36
CA CYS A 180 -10.29 17.91 -5.39
C CYS A 180 -10.72 19.01 -4.41
N GLY A 181 -11.90 19.62 -4.55
CA GLY A 181 -12.43 20.60 -3.59
C GLY A 181 -11.40 21.68 -3.17
N THR A 182 -11.59 22.28 -1.99
CA THR A 182 -10.58 23.19 -1.39
C THR A 182 -9.74 22.52 -0.30
N ASP A 183 -10.21 21.40 0.25
CA ASP A 183 -9.66 20.72 1.44
C ASP A 183 -9.40 19.23 1.22
N ARG A 184 -9.68 18.72 0.01
CA ARG A 184 -9.62 17.28 -0.27
C ARG A 184 -8.31 16.83 -0.89
N CYS A 185 -7.65 17.71 -1.63
CA CYS A 185 -6.36 17.47 -2.27
C CYS A 185 -5.38 18.57 -1.86
N ASP A 186 -4.18 18.17 -1.44
CA ASP A 186 -3.10 19.10 -1.09
C ASP A 186 -1.79 18.67 -1.77
N ALA A 187 -1.72 18.94 -3.08
CA ALA A 187 -0.51 18.71 -3.85
C ALA A 187 0.68 19.53 -3.30
N ARG A 188 0.45 20.74 -2.75
CA ARG A 188 1.51 21.54 -2.12
C ARG A 188 2.13 20.77 -0.95
N ALA A 189 1.31 20.19 -0.08
CA ALA A 189 1.80 19.36 1.02
C ALA A 189 2.57 18.14 0.50
N ALA A 190 2.09 17.48 -0.56
CA ALA A 190 2.84 16.38 -1.20
C ALA A 190 4.21 16.86 -1.71
N PHE A 191 4.30 17.96 -2.45
CA PHE A 191 5.58 18.53 -2.89
C PHE A 191 6.52 18.86 -1.72
N ALA A 192 5.98 19.36 -0.59
CA ALA A 192 6.75 19.68 0.60
C ALA A 192 7.36 18.46 1.31
N THR A 193 7.01 17.24 0.89
CA THR A 193 7.64 16.00 1.39
C THR A 193 8.86 15.55 0.58
N LEU A 194 9.11 16.14 -0.59
CA LEU A 194 10.23 15.75 -1.45
C LEU A 194 11.57 15.81 -0.70
N GLY A 195 12.36 14.75 -0.82
CA GLY A 195 13.66 14.61 -0.17
C GLY A 195 13.62 14.04 1.26
N ARG A 196 12.44 13.77 1.83
CA ARG A 196 12.33 13.00 3.08
C ARG A 196 12.77 11.55 2.86
N GLU A 197 13.31 10.93 3.91
CA GLU A 197 13.75 9.53 3.86
C GLU A 197 12.57 8.57 3.86
N TYR A 198 12.79 7.35 3.37
CA TYR A 198 11.78 6.30 3.45
C TYR A 198 11.76 5.67 4.84
N ASP A 199 10.56 5.47 5.37
CA ASP A 199 10.39 4.82 6.65
C ASP A 199 10.29 3.28 6.50
N PHE A 200 11.42 2.60 6.66
CA PHE A 200 11.49 1.13 6.65
C PHE A 200 10.91 0.47 7.90
N THR A 201 10.63 1.27 8.93
CA THR A 201 10.11 0.81 10.22
C THR A 201 8.63 1.15 10.40
N PHE A 202 8.00 1.84 9.45
CA PHE A 202 6.59 2.25 9.52
C PHE A 202 6.22 2.90 10.88
N ASP A 203 7.15 3.69 11.41
CA ASP A 203 6.99 4.53 12.59
C ASP A 203 6.37 5.88 12.18
N GLY A 204 5.03 5.90 12.12
CA GLY A 204 4.26 7.12 11.82
C GLY A 204 4.42 8.26 12.85
N THR A 205 5.28 8.11 13.86
CA THR A 205 5.61 9.20 14.80
C THR A 205 6.86 9.99 14.41
N ASP A 206 7.67 9.52 13.47
CA ASP A 206 8.86 10.22 12.97
C ASP A 206 8.51 11.08 11.74
N PRO A 207 8.33 12.40 11.88
CA PRO A 207 7.92 13.26 10.76
C PRO A 207 9.02 13.46 9.71
N THR A 208 10.25 12.98 9.96
CA THR A 208 11.39 13.11 9.05
C THR A 208 11.42 12.04 7.97
N LYS A 209 10.67 10.96 8.16
CA LYS A 209 10.52 9.85 7.22
C LYS A 209 9.06 9.70 6.82
N LEU A 210 8.81 8.99 5.73
CA LEU A 210 7.46 8.53 5.39
C LEU A 210 7.47 7.32 4.48
N TYR A 211 6.34 6.65 4.42
CA TYR A 211 6.05 5.56 3.50
C TYR A 211 4.91 5.93 2.53
N CYS A 212 4.70 5.09 1.52
CA CYS A 212 3.88 5.42 0.35
C CYS A 212 2.42 5.76 0.67
N THR A 213 1.83 5.10 1.68
CA THR A 213 0.43 5.34 2.07
C THR A 213 0.26 6.57 2.97
N GLU A 214 1.29 6.96 3.72
CA GLU A 214 1.32 8.26 4.40
C GLU A 214 1.42 9.41 3.39
N LEU A 215 2.24 9.28 2.34
CA LEU A 215 2.27 10.25 1.23
C LEU A 215 0.89 10.43 0.58
N ALA A 216 0.17 9.32 0.37
CA ALA A 216 -1.20 9.37 -0.16
C ALA A 216 -2.14 10.17 0.76
N GLN A 217 -2.01 10.00 2.08
CA GLN A 217 -2.82 10.74 3.05
C GLN A 217 -2.44 12.23 3.11
N ILE A 218 -1.16 12.55 3.00
CA ILE A 218 -0.68 13.94 2.89
C ILE A 218 -1.24 14.61 1.63
N GLY A 219 -1.24 13.90 0.50
CA GLY A 219 -1.81 14.40 -0.75
C GLY A 219 -3.32 14.52 -0.74
N LEU A 220 -4.01 13.71 0.07
CA LEU A 220 -5.47 13.67 0.18
C LEU A 220 -5.95 13.83 1.63
N PRO A 221 -5.68 14.97 2.30
CA PRO A 221 -5.85 15.12 3.75
C PRO A 221 -7.31 15.02 4.22
N GLY A 222 -8.26 15.25 3.32
CA GLY A 222 -9.70 15.13 3.60
C GLY A 222 -10.30 13.79 3.16
N VAL A 223 -9.50 12.77 2.83
CA VAL A 223 -9.99 11.43 2.51
C VAL A 223 -9.75 10.51 3.69
N ASP A 224 -10.80 9.86 4.15
CA ASP A 224 -10.69 8.83 5.18
C ASP A 224 -10.05 7.57 4.58
N LEU A 225 -8.78 7.36 4.92
CA LEU A 225 -7.97 6.23 4.47
C LEU A 225 -7.85 5.23 5.63
N PRO A 226 -8.22 3.96 5.42
CA PRO A 226 -8.35 3.01 6.53
C PRO A 226 -6.99 2.71 7.13
N ASP A 227 -6.88 2.87 8.45
CA ASP A 227 -5.74 2.35 9.19
C ASP A 227 -6.01 0.92 9.69
N ARG A 228 -4.91 0.20 9.92
CA ARG A 228 -4.94 -1.04 10.67
C ARG A 228 -3.65 -1.24 11.43
N ARG A 229 -3.77 -2.04 12.49
CA ARG A 229 -2.60 -2.54 13.19
C ARG A 229 -2.13 -3.85 12.56
N LEU A 230 -0.88 -3.86 12.08
CA LEU A 230 -0.19 -5.07 11.62
C LEU A 230 1.06 -5.24 12.46
N TYR A 231 1.17 -6.33 13.21
CA TYR A 231 2.21 -6.48 14.22
C TYR A 231 2.21 -5.28 15.20
N ASP A 232 3.31 -4.54 15.26
CA ASP A 232 3.46 -3.33 16.07
C ASP A 232 3.33 -2.02 15.27
N TYR A 233 2.98 -2.12 13.99
CA TYR A 233 2.81 -0.98 13.09
C TYR A 233 1.34 -0.56 13.00
N THR A 234 1.10 0.74 12.87
CA THR A 234 -0.20 1.28 12.46
C THR A 234 -0.03 1.88 11.07
N LEU A 235 -0.63 1.26 10.06
CA LEU A 235 -0.46 1.66 8.67
C LEU A 235 -1.71 1.38 7.85
N MET A 236 -1.85 2.07 6.72
CA MET A 236 -2.85 1.71 5.71
C MET A 236 -2.25 0.62 4.79
N LEU A 237 -2.92 -0.53 4.71
CA LEU A 237 -2.61 -1.55 3.71
C LEU A 237 -3.23 -1.12 2.35
N PRO A 238 -2.47 -1.07 1.25
CA PRO A 238 -3.01 -0.65 -0.05
C PRO A 238 -4.22 -1.49 -0.51
N ASP A 239 -4.23 -2.78 -0.19
CA ASP A 239 -5.36 -3.68 -0.49
C ASP A 239 -6.65 -3.30 0.25
N ASP A 240 -6.56 -2.78 1.48
CA ASP A 240 -7.73 -2.32 2.22
C ASP A 240 -8.38 -1.13 1.50
N LEU A 241 -7.58 -0.17 1.04
CA LEU A 241 -8.05 0.96 0.26
C LEU A 241 -8.76 0.50 -1.02
N VAL A 242 -8.12 -0.38 -1.79
CA VAL A 242 -8.72 -0.91 -3.02
C VAL A 242 -10.00 -1.69 -2.71
N ALA A 243 -10.01 -2.50 -1.65
CA ALA A 243 -11.18 -3.27 -1.24
C ALA A 243 -12.36 -2.37 -0.90
N LEU A 244 -12.15 -1.30 -0.12
CA LEU A 244 -13.20 -0.33 0.21
C LEU A 244 -13.73 0.38 -1.04
N VAL A 245 -12.87 0.75 -1.99
CA VAL A 245 -13.29 1.31 -3.29
C VAL A 245 -14.13 0.32 -4.10
N LEU A 246 -13.73 -0.95 -4.13
CA LEU A 246 -14.45 -2.04 -4.80
C LEU A 246 -15.74 -2.48 -4.08
N ALA A 247 -15.88 -2.14 -2.81
CA ALA A 247 -17.11 -2.32 -2.04
C ALA A 247 -18.03 -1.08 -2.05
N ASP A 248 -17.60 0.00 -2.70
CA ASP A 248 -18.27 1.31 -2.66
C ASP A 248 -18.42 1.89 -1.23
N LYS A 249 -17.41 1.62 -0.40
CA LYS A 249 -17.29 2.06 1.01
C LYS A 249 -16.22 3.13 1.22
N SER A 250 -15.65 3.66 0.13
CA SER A 250 -14.65 4.72 0.15
C SER A 250 -15.18 5.99 -0.53
N GLU A 251 -14.58 7.13 -0.20
CA GLU A 251 -14.76 8.39 -0.93
C GLU A 251 -14.04 8.40 -2.30
N LEU A 252 -13.13 7.46 -2.52
CA LEU A 252 -12.53 7.21 -3.81
C LEU A 252 -13.42 6.26 -4.64
N LYS A 253 -13.34 6.39 -5.96
CA LYS A 253 -13.90 5.48 -6.95
C LYS A 253 -12.77 4.84 -7.75
N LEU A 254 -13.02 3.63 -8.25
CA LEU A 254 -12.16 3.03 -9.25
C LEU A 254 -12.43 3.73 -10.58
N VAL A 255 -11.38 4.29 -11.20
CA VAL A 255 -11.43 4.76 -12.59
C VAL A 255 -11.39 3.55 -13.50
N THR A 256 -10.30 2.78 -13.40
CA THR A 256 -10.15 1.50 -14.09
C THR A 256 -9.04 0.68 -13.44
N HIS A 257 -8.86 -0.55 -13.93
CA HIS A 257 -7.81 -1.47 -13.50
C HIS A 257 -7.14 -2.08 -14.72
N PHE A 258 -5.81 -2.11 -14.69
CA PHE A 258 -4.99 -2.73 -15.72
C PHE A 258 -4.27 -3.93 -15.13
N THR A 259 -4.19 -5.00 -15.93
CA THR A 259 -3.44 -6.20 -15.59
C THR A 259 -2.56 -6.60 -16.76
N GLY A 260 -1.37 -7.09 -16.45
CA GLY A 260 -0.36 -7.53 -17.40
C GLY A 260 0.09 -8.96 -17.11
N THR A 261 0.33 -9.70 -18.17
CA THR A 261 0.90 -11.05 -18.12
C THR A 261 1.95 -11.20 -19.22
N GLU A 262 2.63 -12.34 -19.26
CA GLU A 262 3.51 -12.70 -20.38
C GLU A 262 2.81 -12.69 -21.76
N LYS A 263 1.47 -12.82 -21.79
CA LYS A 263 0.67 -12.84 -23.02
C LYS A 263 0.27 -11.44 -23.49
N GLY A 264 0.58 -10.40 -22.71
CA GLY A 264 0.17 -9.02 -22.95
C GLY A 264 -0.63 -8.46 -21.77
N TRP A 265 -1.21 -7.29 -21.99
CA TRP A 265 -1.92 -6.50 -20.98
C TRP A 265 -3.35 -6.19 -21.42
N SER A 266 -4.21 -5.88 -20.46
CA SER A 266 -5.59 -5.48 -20.70
C SER A 266 -6.11 -4.51 -19.64
N GLU A 267 -7.01 -3.64 -20.07
CA GLU A 267 -7.88 -2.87 -19.18
C GLU A 267 -9.08 -3.75 -18.82
N THR A 268 -9.25 -4.06 -17.54
CA THR A 268 -10.25 -5.03 -17.05
C THR A 268 -11.25 -4.43 -16.07
N GLY A 269 -11.01 -3.18 -15.65
CA GLY A 269 -11.91 -2.42 -14.80
C GLY A 269 -12.26 -3.11 -13.49
N ARG A 270 -13.46 -2.84 -12.96
CA ARG A 270 -13.90 -3.33 -11.64
C ARG A 270 -13.88 -4.86 -11.53
N SER A 271 -14.31 -5.56 -12.57
CA SER A 271 -14.34 -7.03 -12.57
C SER A 271 -12.95 -7.65 -12.45
N GLY A 272 -11.95 -7.09 -13.15
CA GLY A 272 -10.57 -7.55 -13.05
C GLY A 272 -10.00 -7.32 -11.66
N ALA A 273 -10.10 -6.08 -11.15
CA ALA A 273 -9.63 -5.72 -9.82
C ALA A 273 -10.26 -6.60 -8.72
N MET A 274 -11.57 -6.83 -8.78
CA MET A 274 -12.28 -7.71 -7.86
C MET A 274 -11.79 -9.15 -7.94
N SER A 275 -11.60 -9.67 -9.16
CA SER A 275 -11.15 -11.04 -9.38
C SER A 275 -9.73 -11.27 -8.86
N GLU A 276 -8.80 -10.37 -9.16
CA GLU A 276 -7.40 -10.49 -8.72
C GLU A 276 -7.27 -10.35 -7.21
N LEU A 277 -7.93 -9.36 -6.60
CA LEU A 277 -7.88 -9.14 -5.16
C LEU A 277 -8.43 -10.34 -4.40
N LYS A 278 -9.61 -10.85 -4.80
CA LYS A 278 -10.20 -12.06 -4.19
C LYS A 278 -9.32 -13.28 -4.43
N GLY A 279 -8.77 -13.42 -5.63
CA GLY A 279 -7.86 -14.51 -5.99
C GLY A 279 -6.63 -14.55 -5.08
N TRP A 280 -5.97 -13.41 -4.94
CA TRP A 280 -4.79 -13.26 -4.09
C TRP A 280 -5.07 -13.63 -2.64
N TRP A 281 -6.09 -13.04 -2.03
CA TRP A 281 -6.39 -13.31 -0.61
C TRP A 281 -6.94 -14.70 -0.35
N ARG A 282 -7.61 -15.34 -1.33
CA ARG A 282 -7.97 -16.75 -1.25
C ARG A 282 -6.74 -17.65 -1.27
N GLU A 283 -5.76 -17.37 -2.13
CA GLU A 283 -4.51 -18.14 -2.20
C GLU A 283 -3.63 -17.92 -0.96
N ALA A 284 -3.50 -16.67 -0.52
CA ALA A 284 -2.80 -16.30 0.71
C ALA A 284 -3.40 -17.01 1.94
N ALA A 285 -4.73 -17.08 2.04
CA ALA A 285 -5.41 -17.81 3.10
C ALA A 285 -5.17 -19.34 3.06
N VAL A 286 -4.68 -19.89 1.95
CA VAL A 286 -4.38 -21.33 1.79
C VAL A 286 -2.92 -21.64 2.08
N GLN A 287 -2.01 -20.67 2.00
CA GLN A 287 -0.61 -20.87 2.38
C GLN A 287 -0.51 -21.09 3.90
N PRO A 288 0.06 -22.21 4.36
CA PRO A 288 0.19 -22.45 5.80
C PRO A 288 1.17 -21.45 6.40
N ILE A 289 0.72 -20.66 7.37
CA ILE A 289 1.62 -19.96 8.29
C ILE A 289 2.45 -21.04 8.98
N PRO A 290 3.79 -21.07 8.80
CA PRO A 290 4.63 -22.07 9.46
C PRO A 290 4.44 -21.97 10.98
N GLY A 291 3.84 -23.00 11.59
CA GLY A 291 3.59 -23.07 13.04
C GLY A 291 2.13 -22.94 13.47
N GLN A 292 1.20 -22.54 12.60
CA GLN A 292 -0.22 -22.48 12.94
C GLN A 292 -0.91 -23.80 12.56
N ARG A 293 -1.10 -24.69 13.53
CA ARG A 293 -1.97 -25.86 13.36
C ARG A 293 -3.41 -25.36 13.22
N ARG A 294 -4.05 -25.59 12.07
CA ARG A 294 -5.51 -25.51 11.97
C ARG A 294 -6.10 -26.61 12.85
N THR A 295 -6.77 -26.24 13.94
CA THR A 295 -7.80 -27.08 14.52
C THR A 295 -8.96 -27.09 13.53
N LEU A 296 -9.04 -28.16 12.75
CA LEU A 296 -10.24 -28.47 11.98
C LEU A 296 -11.28 -28.97 12.98
N GLU A 297 -12.35 -28.20 13.19
CA GLU A 297 -13.63 -28.74 13.66
C GLU A 297 -14.45 -29.22 12.47
#